data_AF-E6YWR5-F1
#
_entry.id   AF-E6YWR5-F1
#
_cell.length_a   1.000
_cell.length_b   1.000
_cell.length_c   1.000
_cell.angle_alpha   90.00
_cell.angle_beta   90.00
_cell.angle_gamma   90.00
#
_symmetry.space_group_name_H-M   'P 1'
#
loop_
_entity.id
_entity.type
_entity.pdbx_description
1 polymer ?
#
loop_
_entity_poly.entity_id
_entity_poly.type
_entity_poly.pdbx_seq_one_letter_code
_entity_poly.pdbx_strand_id
1 'polypeptide(L)' 'MNNFGEKNLTDYLTFEDDLLGANSEIALKLRQFYMQIQEEPLPLHLLELLDKLEQAEQDSLRSEEKRFDPL' A
#
# COMPACT_ATOMS: atom_id res chain seq x y z
N MET A 1 -21.87 4.21 -2.57
CA MET A 1 -21.77 2.74 -2.76
C MET A 1 -20.49 2.47 -3.54
N ASN A 2 -19.37 2.26 -2.85
CA ASN A 2 -18.10 1.93 -3.50
C ASN A 2 -17.90 0.41 -3.44
N ASN A 3 -18.45 -0.30 -4.42
CA ASN A 3 -18.20 -1.74 -4.64
C ASN A 3 -16.89 -1.95 -5.40
N PHE A 4 -15.79 -1.35 -4.92
CA PHE A 4 -14.44 -1.56 -5.49
C PHE A 4 -13.60 -2.53 -4.64
N GLY A 5 -14.15 -3.07 -3.56
CA GLY A 5 -13.38 -3.75 -2.50
C GLY A 5 -13.06 -5.22 -2.71
N GLU A 6 -13.69 -5.93 -3.65
CA GLU A 6 -13.65 -7.41 -3.63
C GLU A 6 -13.56 -8.06 -5.01
N LYS A 7 -13.12 -7.33 -6.04
CA LYS A 7 -12.77 -7.96 -7.32
C LYS A 7 -11.43 -8.69 -7.19
N ASN A 8 -11.53 -9.89 -6.62
CA ASN A 8 -10.69 -11.07 -6.75
C ASN A 8 -9.17 -10.90 -6.57
N LEU A 9 -8.73 -10.54 -5.37
CA LEU A 9 -7.35 -10.84 -4.93
C LEU A 9 -7.03 -12.34 -5.14
N THR A 10 -8.01 -13.21 -4.89
CA THR A 10 -7.93 -14.65 -5.14
C THR A 10 -7.66 -15.05 -6.59
N ASP A 11 -8.14 -14.29 -7.58
CA ASP A 11 -7.94 -14.63 -9.00
C ASP A 11 -6.53 -14.27 -9.50
N TYR A 12 -5.88 -13.27 -8.88
CA TYR A 12 -4.47 -12.96 -9.19
C TYR A 12 -3.54 -13.98 -8.56
N LEU A 13 -3.89 -14.46 -7.36
CA LEU A 13 -3.11 -15.46 -6.62
C LEU A 13 -3.09 -16.84 -7.28
N THR A 14 -4.21 -17.28 -7.87
CA THR A 14 -4.25 -18.58 -8.58
C THR A 14 -3.33 -18.61 -9.79
N PHE A 15 -3.21 -17.48 -10.51
CA PHE A 15 -2.27 -17.34 -11.62
C PHE A 15 -0.81 -17.35 -11.16
N GLU A 16 -0.48 -16.72 -10.03
CA GLU A 16 0.88 -16.76 -9.48
C GLU A 16 1.24 -18.12 -8.85
N ASP A 17 0.28 -18.80 -8.24
CA ASP A 17 0.50 -20.15 -7.68
C ASP A 17 0.80 -21.18 -8.79
N ASP A 18 0.18 -21.05 -9.97
CA ASP A 18 0.53 -21.84 -11.16
C ASP A 18 1.96 -21.57 -11.64
N LEU A 19 2.46 -20.33 -11.52
CA LEU A 19 3.84 -19.97 -11.87
C LEU A 19 4.86 -20.50 -10.86
N LEU A 20 4.47 -20.60 -9.59
CA LEU A 20 5.30 -21.15 -8.51
C LEU A 20 5.43 -22.67 -8.57
N GLY A 21 4.52 -23.35 -9.28
CA GLY A 21 4.58 -24.78 -9.57
C GLY A 21 4.75 -25.63 -8.31
N ALA A 22 5.88 -26.34 -8.19
CA ALA A 22 6.19 -27.17 -7.02
C ALA A 22 6.31 -26.38 -5.69
N ASN A 23 6.45 -25.06 -5.74
CA ASN A 23 6.56 -24.19 -4.57
C ASN A 23 5.24 -23.50 -4.18
N SER A 24 4.13 -23.79 -4.86
CA SER A 24 2.81 -23.19 -4.58
C SER A 24 2.38 -23.38 -3.11
N GLU A 25 2.58 -24.59 -2.58
CA GLU A 25 2.30 -24.91 -1.16
C GLU A 25 3.20 -24.13 -0.19
N ILE A 26 4.44 -23.84 -0.57
CA ILE A 26 5.36 -23.02 0.23
C ILE A 26 4.84 -21.57 0.27
N ALA A 27 4.46 -21.03 -0.89
CA ALA A 27 3.91 -19.69 -0.99
C ALA A 27 2.60 -19.55 -0.21
N LEU A 28 1.71 -20.55 -0.28
CA LEU A 28 0.48 -20.58 0.50
C LEU A 28 0.76 -20.48 2.00
N LYS A 29 1.69 -21.29 2.51
CA LYS A 29 2.06 -21.29 3.95
C LYS A 29 2.70 -19.98 4.37
N LEU A 30 3.56 -19.38 3.54
CA LEU A 30 4.17 -18.08 3.82
C LEU A 30 3.10 -16.99 3.90
N ARG A 31 2.13 -16.97 2.99
CA ARG A 31 1.02 -16.00 3.04
C ARG A 31 0.18 -16.17 4.29
N GLN A 32 -0.21 -17.39 4.61
CA GLN A 32 -0.94 -17.68 5.85
C GLN A 32 -0.17 -17.20 7.08
N PHE A 33 1.14 -17.48 7.13
CA PHE A 33 2.01 -17.01 8.21
C PHE A 33 2.06 -15.48 8.30
N TYR A 34 2.32 -14.78 7.19
CA TYR A 34 2.38 -13.32 7.19
C TYR A 34 1.04 -12.66 7.51
N MET A 35 -0.09 -13.25 7.09
CA MET A 35 -1.42 -12.77 7.47
C MET A 35 -1.69 -12.94 8.97
N GLN A 36 -1.26 -14.05 9.57
CA GLN A 36 -1.43 -14.30 11.00
C GLN A 36 -0.59 -13.38 11.90
N ILE A 37 0.57 -12.93 11.42
CA ILE A 37 1.42 -12.01 12.18
C ILE A 37 1.11 -10.52 11.91
N GLN A 38 0.42 -10.19 10.81
CA GLN A 38 0.02 -8.82 10.46
C GLN A 38 -1.23 -8.35 11.23
N GLU A 39 -1.32 -8.66 12.53
CA GLU A 39 -2.39 -8.19 13.41
C GLU A 39 -2.03 -6.92 14.20
N GLU A 40 -0.85 -6.33 13.96
CA GLU A 40 -0.43 -5.10 14.64
C GLU A 40 -0.84 -3.84 13.85
N PRO A 41 -1.34 -2.78 14.53
CA PRO A 41 -1.58 -1.50 13.89
C PRO A 41 -0.28 -0.94 13.30
N LEU A 42 -0.40 -0.12 12.25
CA LEU A 42 0.75 0.49 11.62
C LEU A 42 1.61 1.22 12.67
N PRO A 43 2.94 0.98 12.72
CA PRO A 43 3.83 1.66 13.66
C PRO A 43 3.72 3.19 13.56
N LEU A 44 3.71 3.87 14.71
CA LEU A 44 3.50 5.33 14.80
C LEU A 44 4.48 6.13 13.93
N HIS A 45 5.76 5.74 13.88
CA HIS A 45 6.76 6.44 13.07
C HIS A 45 6.45 6.42 11.56
N LEU A 46 5.72 5.41 11.07
CA LEU A 46 5.28 5.38 9.67
C LEU A 46 4.14 6.39 9.44
N LEU A 47 3.22 6.55 10.41
CA LEU A 47 2.19 7.58 10.35
C LEU A 47 2.80 8.99 10.38
N GLU A 48 3.77 9.22 11.27
CA GLU A 48 4.50 10.49 11.33
C GLU A 48 5.24 10.81 10.01
N LEU A 49 5.72 9.79 9.30
CA LEU A 49 6.33 9.98 7.99
C LEU A 49 5.31 10.35 6.92
N LEU A 50 4.10 9.77 6.96
CA LEU A 50 3.01 10.15 6.07
C LEU A 50 2.56 11.60 6.32
N ASP A 51 2.45 12.04 7.57
CA ASP A 51 2.13 13.42 7.91
C ASP A 51 3.20 14.41 7.38
N LYS A 52 4.48 14.05 7.51
CA LYS A 52 5.59 14.85 6.96
C LYS A 52 5.56 14.90 5.45
N LEU A 53 5.20 13.80 4.80
CA LEU A 53 5.07 13.74 3.35
C LEU A 53 3.96 14.68 2.87
N GLU A 54 2.78 14.64 3.50
CA GLU A 54 1.69 15.55 3.20
C GLU A 54 2.10 17.02 3.38
N GLN A 55 2.77 17.35 4.49
CA GLN A 55 3.25 18.70 4.74
C GLN A 55 4.22 19.18 3.65
N ALA A 56 5.16 18.33 3.23
CA ALA A 56 6.13 18.66 2.18
C ALA A 56 5.44 18.88 0.82
N GLU A 57 4.44 18.07 0.48
CA GLU A 57 3.64 18.25 -0.74
C GLU A 57 2.89 19.58 -0.72
N GLN A 58 2.22 19.92 0.39
CA GLN A 58 1.50 21.18 0.55
C GLN A 58 2.45 22.40 0.49
N ASP A 59 3.61 22.32 1.12
CA ASP A 59 4.60 23.40 1.09
C ASP A 59 5.18 23.59 -0.31
N SER A 60 5.41 22.50 -1.05
CA SER A 60 5.82 22.57 -2.45
C SER A 60 4.77 23.25 -3.31
N LEU A 61 3.49 22.87 -3.20
CA LEU A 61 2.40 23.49 -3.94
C LEU A 61 2.25 24.97 -3.62
N ARG A 62 2.31 25.34 -2.34
CA ARG A 62 2.26 26.74 -1.88
C ARG A 62 3.46 27.56 -2.37
N SER A 63 4.63 26.95 -2.50
CA SER A 63 5.82 27.61 -3.02
C SER A 63 5.72 27.90 -4.52
N GLU A 64 5.04 27.02 -5.27
CA GLU A 64 4.76 27.22 -6.69
C GLU A 64 3.66 28.28 -6.91
N GLU A 65 2.59 28.33 -6.10
CA GLU A 65 1.56 29.38 -6.19
C GLU A 65 2.16 30.79 -6.02
N LYS A 66 3.03 30.99 -5.02
CA LYS A 66 3.72 32.28 -4.79
C LYS A 66 4.66 32.70 -5.92
N ARG A 67 5.04 31.77 -6.81
CA ARG A 67 5.92 32.04 -7.95
C ARG A 67 5.15 32.62 -9.15
N PHE A 68 3.83 32.44 -9.18
CA PHE A 68 2.99 32.85 -10.31
C PHE A 68 2.10 34.08 -10.04
N ASP A 69 2.15 34.68 -8.85
CA ASP A 69 1.54 35.98 -8.58
C ASP A 69 2.39 37.12 -9.17
N PRO A 70 1.96 37.81 -10.25
CA PRO A 70 2.65 39.00 -10.74
C PRO A 70 2.23 40.21 -9.88
N LEU A 71 3.23 41.00 -9.47
CA LEU A 71 3.04 42.32 -8.83
C LEU A 71 2.17 43.26 -9.68
#